data_AF-A0A1T4URG5-F1
#
_entry.id   AF-A0A1T4URG5-F1
#
_cell.length_a   1.000
_cell.length_b   1.000
_cell.length_c   1.000
_cell.angle_alpha   90.00
_cell.angle_beta   90.00
_cell.angle_gamma   90.00
#
_symmetry.space_group_name_H-M   'P 1'
#
loop_
_entity.id
_entity.type
_entity.pdbx_description
1 polymer ?
#
loop_
_entity_poly.entity_id
_entity_poly.type
_entity_poly.pdbx_seq_one_letter_code
_entity_poly.pdbx_strand_id
1 'polypeptide(L)'
;MAFFRSNSARDMSDLVAVFRLVLLSSIGIFFFFIPITISGKTTIPLDHTVFLVKSMLGPGAQWYALAIIAAGAVFPFYDGSWKANLTSKIFSFFKVLGLVFGVLVVFGWGPELLHSKDMLPFLYNKLAVSVGLIVPIGAVFLALLVSYGLLELVGVLRLCCLIRLEDMAA
;
A
#
# COMPACT_ATOMS: atom_id res chain seq x y z
N MET A 1 5.47 -38.02 39.33
CA MET A 1 5.41 -36.63 39.84
C MET A 1 6.16 -35.70 38.88
N ALA A 2 5.62 -35.47 37.67
CA ALA A 2 6.30 -34.71 36.61
C ALA A 2 5.32 -33.88 35.75
N PHE A 3 4.17 -33.49 36.31
CA PHE A 3 3.13 -32.75 35.59
C PHE A 3 3.16 -31.23 35.86
N PHE A 4 3.97 -30.75 36.82
CA PHE A 4 3.92 -29.37 37.30
C PHE A 4 4.99 -28.42 36.73
N ARG A 5 5.78 -28.85 35.72
CA ARG A 5 6.91 -28.06 35.18
C ARG A 5 6.72 -27.56 33.74
N SER A 6 5.49 -27.53 33.23
CA SER A 6 5.19 -27.09 31.85
C SER A 6 4.48 -25.73 31.74
N ASN A 7 4.09 -25.08 32.84
CA ASN A 7 3.24 -23.88 32.74
C ASN A 7 4.02 -22.56 32.55
N SER A 8 5.22 -22.44 33.15
CA SER A 8 5.96 -21.17 33.16
C SER A 8 6.60 -20.78 31.81
N ALA A 9 6.98 -21.76 30.98
CA ALA A 9 7.55 -21.49 29.66
C ALA A 9 6.50 -21.12 28.61
N ARG A 10 5.26 -21.63 28.74
CA ARG A 10 4.14 -21.33 27.83
C ARG A 10 3.58 -19.93 28.07
N ASP A 11 3.40 -19.55 29.32
CA ASP A 11 2.87 -18.23 29.70
C ASP A 11 3.78 -17.08 29.21
N MET A 12 5.10 -17.26 29.30
CA MET A 12 6.06 -16.26 28.82
C MET A 12 6.13 -16.21 27.27
N SER A 13 5.94 -17.33 26.57
CA SER A 13 5.82 -17.32 25.10
C SER A 13 4.51 -16.71 24.62
N ASP A 14 3.41 -16.92 25.35
CA ASP A 14 2.10 -16.37 25.03
C ASP A 14 2.07 -14.86 25.25
N LEU A 15 2.65 -14.36 26.35
CA LEU A 15 2.85 -12.93 26.58
C LEU A 15 3.75 -12.28 25.52
N VAL A 16 4.83 -12.96 25.09
CA VAL A 16 5.71 -12.46 24.02
C VAL A 16 4.98 -12.42 22.67
N ALA A 17 4.11 -13.39 22.39
CA ALA A 17 3.31 -13.42 21.17
C ALA A 17 2.26 -12.31 21.15
N VAL A 18 1.51 -12.15 22.24
CA VAL A 18 0.53 -11.06 22.42
C VAL A 18 1.20 -9.70 22.37
N PHE A 19 2.37 -9.55 23.00
CA PHE A 19 3.13 -8.31 22.95
C PHE A 19 3.60 -7.98 21.54
N ARG A 20 4.14 -8.95 20.78
CA ARG A 20 4.51 -8.75 19.38
C ARG A 20 3.31 -8.37 18.51
N LEU A 21 2.17 -9.04 18.70
CA LEU A 21 0.92 -8.74 18.02
C LEU A 21 0.50 -7.29 18.26
N VAL A 22 0.40 -6.89 19.53
CA VAL A 22 -0.06 -5.55 19.90
C VAL A 22 0.91 -4.49 19.38
N LEU A 23 2.22 -4.68 19.59
CA LEU A 23 3.23 -3.69 19.23
C LEU A 23 3.32 -3.49 17.71
N LEU A 24 3.40 -4.58 16.94
CA LEU A 24 3.51 -4.52 15.48
C LEU A 24 2.23 -3.98 14.84
N SER A 25 1.06 -4.32 15.39
CA SER A 25 -0.18 -3.73 14.92
C SER A 25 -0.33 -2.26 15.31
N SER A 26 0.07 -1.85 16.52
CA SER A 26 0.01 -0.45 16.94
C SER A 26 0.85 0.44 16.03
N ILE A 27 2.03 -0.05 15.58
CA ILE A 27 2.87 0.65 14.62
C ILE A 27 2.13 0.84 13.28
N GLY A 28 1.51 -0.21 12.74
CA GLY A 28 0.76 -0.11 11.49
C GLY A 28 -0.43 0.85 11.59
N ILE A 29 -1.18 0.81 12.71
CA ILE A 29 -2.30 1.72 12.95
C ILE A 29 -1.81 3.17 13.01
N PHE A 30 -0.74 3.42 13.76
CA PHE A 30 -0.15 4.76 13.87
C PHE A 30 0.25 5.31 12.50
N PHE A 31 0.90 4.51 11.67
CA PHE A 31 1.38 4.94 10.35
C PHE A 31 0.26 5.22 9.35
N PHE A 32 -0.92 4.61 9.48
CA PHE A 32 -2.04 4.77 8.52
C PHE A 32 -3.17 5.68 9.01
N PHE A 33 -3.46 5.69 10.31
CA PHE A 33 -4.71 6.25 10.83
C PHE A 33 -4.53 7.47 11.75
N ILE A 34 -3.32 7.72 12.26
CA ILE A 34 -3.08 8.82 13.19
C ILE A 34 -2.45 9.99 12.42
N PRO A 35 -3.22 11.04 12.06
CA PRO A 35 -2.66 12.19 11.37
C PRO A 35 -1.70 12.96 12.28
N ILE A 36 -0.55 13.33 11.73
CA ILE A 36 0.44 14.18 12.39
C ILE A 36 0.56 15.49 11.63
N THR A 37 0.75 16.58 12.35
CA THR A 37 0.95 17.90 11.73
C THR A 37 2.43 18.21 11.74
N ILE A 38 3.09 18.08 10.59
CA ILE A 38 4.47 18.56 10.40
C ILE A 38 4.42 19.74 9.44
N SER A 39 5.05 20.86 9.82
CA SER A 39 5.18 22.06 8.99
C SER A 39 3.85 22.62 8.44
N GLY A 40 2.78 22.55 9.25
CA GLY A 40 1.47 23.15 8.93
C GLY A 40 0.56 22.32 8.02
N LYS A 41 0.96 21.09 7.65
CA LYS A 41 0.11 20.13 6.92
C LYS A 41 -0.21 18.94 7.81
N THR A 42 -1.50 18.73 8.05
CA THR A 42 -2.00 17.59 8.81
C THR A 42 -2.24 16.43 7.85
N THR A 43 -1.28 15.51 7.78
CA THR A 43 -1.41 14.30 6.97
C THR A 43 -0.92 13.07 7.72
N ILE A 44 -1.13 11.91 7.12
CA ILE A 44 -0.76 10.62 7.70
C ILE A 44 0.79 10.50 7.75
N PRO A 45 1.40 9.87 8.77
CA PRO A 45 2.86 9.69 8.86
C PRO A 45 3.47 8.98 7.63
N LEU A 46 2.71 8.05 7.04
CA LEU A 46 3.07 7.43 5.77
C LEU A 46 3.28 8.46 4.65
N ASP A 47 2.39 9.44 4.52
CA ASP A 47 2.47 10.48 3.50
C ASP A 47 3.68 11.40 3.71
N HIS A 48 4.01 11.72 4.97
CA HIS A 48 5.24 12.43 5.30
C HIS A 48 6.49 11.66 4.89
N THR A 49 6.49 10.33 5.07
CA THR A 49 7.60 9.46 4.65
C THR A 49 7.74 9.45 3.13
N VAL A 50 6.62 9.31 2.41
CA VAL A 50 6.58 9.39 0.94
C VAL A 50 7.05 10.75 0.44
N PHE A 51 6.62 11.83 1.09
CA PHE A 51 7.02 13.19 0.75
C PHE A 51 8.53 13.40 0.98
N LEU A 52 9.09 12.86 2.07
CA LEU A 52 10.52 12.90 2.37
C LEU A 52 11.31 12.12 1.31
N VAL A 53 10.87 10.90 0.97
CA VAL A 53 11.52 10.11 -0.10
C VAL A 53 11.43 10.87 -1.44
N LYS A 54 10.27 11.44 -1.77
CA LYS A 54 10.08 12.23 -2.98
C LYS A 54 10.97 13.47 -3.01
N SER A 55 11.14 14.16 -1.89
CA SER A 55 11.98 15.35 -1.79
C SER A 55 13.47 15.02 -1.88
N MET A 56 13.91 13.90 -1.30
CA MET A 56 15.28 13.40 -1.44
C MET A 56 15.59 12.96 -2.88
N LEU A 57 14.64 12.30 -3.56
CA LEU A 57 14.82 11.86 -4.95
C LEU A 57 14.77 13.04 -5.93
N GLY A 58 14.05 14.12 -5.62
CA GLY A 58 13.95 15.31 -6.46
C GLY A 58 13.52 14.97 -7.90
N PRO A 59 14.29 15.37 -8.93
CA PRO A 59 14.01 15.00 -10.33
C PRO A 59 14.03 13.48 -10.58
N GLY A 60 14.77 12.71 -9.78
CA GLY A 60 14.84 11.25 -9.89
C GLY A 60 13.52 10.54 -9.57
N ALA A 61 12.61 11.18 -8.84
CA ALA A 61 11.30 10.60 -8.52
C ALA A 61 10.44 10.36 -9.77
N GLN A 62 10.64 11.19 -10.81
CA GLN A 62 9.98 11.06 -12.12
C GLN A 62 10.41 9.74 -12.78
N TRP A 63 11.72 9.51 -12.86
CA TRP A 63 12.33 8.33 -13.44
C TRP A 63 11.97 7.07 -12.65
N TYR A 64 11.90 7.16 -11.33
CA TYR A 64 11.41 6.08 -10.48
C TYR A 64 9.97 5.70 -10.82
N ALA A 65 9.07 6.68 -10.96
CA ALA A 65 7.69 6.41 -11.32
C ALA A 65 7.58 5.77 -12.71
N LEU A 66 8.38 6.24 -13.69
CA LEU A 66 8.46 5.62 -15.00
C LEU A 66 8.93 4.16 -14.93
N ALA A 67 9.93 3.87 -14.10
CA ALA A 67 10.44 2.52 -13.90
C ALA A 67 9.39 1.59 -13.28
N ILE A 68 8.61 2.07 -12.28
CA ILE A 68 7.51 1.29 -11.68
C ILE A 68 6.39 1.03 -12.71
N ILE A 69 6.01 2.04 -13.50
CA ILE A 69 5.02 1.88 -14.56
C ILE A 69 5.52 0.89 -15.63
N ALA A 70 6.79 0.99 -16.02
CA ALA A 70 7.42 0.06 -16.96
C ALA A 70 7.44 -1.37 -16.42
N ALA A 71 7.84 -1.56 -15.16
CA ALA A 71 7.81 -2.86 -14.50
C ALA A 71 6.38 -3.44 -14.48
N GLY A 72 5.38 -2.65 -14.08
CA GLY A 72 3.98 -3.08 -14.06
C GLY A 72 3.40 -3.40 -15.44
N ALA A 73 3.88 -2.72 -16.48
CA ALA A 73 3.50 -2.98 -17.87
C ALA A 73 4.18 -4.22 -18.44
N VAL A 74 5.46 -4.46 -18.13
CA VAL A 74 6.24 -5.61 -18.63
C VAL A 74 5.88 -6.91 -17.91
N PHE A 75 5.56 -6.84 -16.61
CA PHE A 75 5.24 -8.01 -15.77
C PHE A 75 4.21 -8.98 -16.39
N PRO A 76 3.04 -8.55 -16.90
CA PRO A 76 2.07 -9.47 -17.53
C PRO A 76 2.56 -10.11 -18.84
N PHE A 77 3.53 -9.52 -19.54
CA PHE A 77 4.13 -10.11 -20.73
C PHE A 77 5.18 -11.15 -20.40
N TYR A 78 5.96 -10.93 -19.33
CA TYR A 78 6.93 -11.89 -18.81
C TYR A 78 6.24 -13.15 -18.27
N ASP A 79 5.20 -12.97 -17.46
CA ASP A 79 4.44 -14.06 -16.84
C ASP A 79 3.46 -14.75 -17.81
N GLY A 80 3.27 -14.20 -19.02
CA GLY A 80 2.34 -14.75 -20.02
C GLY A 80 0.84 -14.58 -19.67
N SER A 81 0.52 -14.01 -18.52
CA SER A 81 -0.85 -13.82 -18.00
C SER A 81 -1.74 -12.92 -18.89
N TRP A 82 -1.15 -12.15 -19.81
CA TRP A 82 -1.88 -11.36 -20.80
C TRP A 82 -2.75 -12.20 -21.75
N LYS A 83 -2.43 -13.48 -21.95
CA LYS A 83 -3.21 -14.42 -22.79
C LYS A 83 -4.30 -15.17 -22.04
N ALA A 84 -4.33 -15.07 -20.71
CA ALA A 84 -5.21 -15.91 -19.89
C ALA A 84 -6.69 -15.66 -20.19
N ASN A 85 -7.12 -14.39 -20.20
CA ASN A 85 -8.52 -13.99 -20.36
C ASN A 85 -8.64 -12.70 -21.18
N LEU A 86 -9.84 -12.44 -21.74
CA LEU A 86 -10.15 -11.19 -22.46
C LEU A 86 -9.88 -9.96 -21.59
N THR A 87 -10.30 -10.00 -20.32
CA THR A 87 -10.05 -8.94 -19.34
C THR A 87 -8.56 -8.69 -19.14
N SER A 88 -7.76 -9.74 -18.94
CA SER A 88 -6.30 -9.63 -18.80
C SER A 88 -5.64 -9.03 -20.03
N LYS A 89 -6.14 -9.35 -21.24
CA LYS A 89 -5.66 -8.78 -22.50
C LYS A 89 -5.95 -7.27 -22.58
N ILE A 90 -7.17 -6.84 -22.25
CA ILE A 90 -7.56 -5.42 -22.21
C ILE A 90 -6.72 -4.66 -21.18
N PHE A 91 -6.57 -5.18 -19.96
CA PHE A 91 -5.75 -4.55 -18.92
C PHE A 91 -4.27 -4.47 -19.31
N SER A 92 -3.73 -5.49 -19.99
CA SER A 92 -2.33 -5.47 -20.47
C SER A 92 -2.15 -4.40 -21.55
N PHE A 93 -3.11 -4.25 -22.46
CA PHE A 93 -3.11 -3.16 -23.43
C PHE A 93 -3.14 -1.78 -22.74
N PHE A 94 -4.02 -1.59 -21.75
CA PHE A 94 -4.10 -0.34 -20.98
C PHE A 94 -2.79 -0.03 -20.21
N LYS A 95 -2.10 -1.06 -19.69
CA LYS A 95 -0.80 -0.89 -19.04
C LYS A 95 0.28 -0.40 -20.00
N VAL A 96 0.34 -0.98 -21.21
CA VAL A 96 1.28 -0.50 -22.26
C VAL A 96 0.94 0.91 -22.68
N LEU A 97 -0.35 1.23 -22.84
CA LEU A 97 -0.79 2.57 -23.18
C LEU A 97 -0.39 3.58 -22.08
N GLY A 98 -0.56 3.23 -20.81
CA GLY A 98 -0.11 4.02 -19.66
C GLY A 98 1.41 4.22 -19.64
N LEU A 99 2.19 3.21 -20.01
CA LEU A 99 3.65 3.33 -20.18
C LEU A 99 4.01 4.31 -21.29
N VAL A 100 3.36 4.21 -22.45
CA VAL A 100 3.58 5.16 -23.56
C VAL A 100 3.30 6.58 -23.10
N PHE A 101 2.19 6.84 -22.41
CA PHE A 101 1.90 8.16 -21.84
C PHE A 101 2.95 8.60 -20.81
N GLY A 102 3.44 7.70 -19.95
CA GLY A 102 4.51 8.01 -19.01
C GLY A 102 5.81 8.43 -19.70
N VAL A 103 6.19 7.71 -20.76
CA VAL A 103 7.37 8.04 -21.59
C VAL A 103 7.17 9.40 -22.27
N LEU A 104 6.02 9.63 -22.89
CA LEU A 104 5.70 10.91 -23.55
C LEU A 104 5.84 12.11 -22.58
N VAL A 105 5.39 11.98 -21.33
CA VAL A 105 5.55 13.04 -20.31
C VAL A 105 7.03 13.28 -19.96
N VAL A 106 7.81 12.21 -19.76
CA VAL A 106 9.23 12.34 -19.36
C VAL A 106 10.10 12.90 -20.50
N PHE A 107 9.82 12.51 -21.74
CA PHE A 107 10.55 12.99 -22.92
C PHE A 107 10.00 14.31 -23.48
N GLY A 108 8.89 14.83 -22.94
CA GLY A 108 8.28 16.09 -23.38
C GLY A 108 7.68 16.05 -24.78
N TRP A 109 7.57 14.86 -25.39
CA TRP A 109 6.96 14.66 -26.70
C TRP A 109 5.49 14.30 -26.50
N GLY A 110 4.56 15.11 -26.99
CA GLY A 110 3.13 14.80 -26.88
C GLY A 110 2.27 15.69 -27.79
N PRO A 111 1.18 15.17 -28.38
CA PRO A 111 0.28 15.96 -29.21
C PRO A 111 -0.31 17.11 -28.40
N GLU A 112 -0.44 18.27 -29.05
CA GLU A 112 -0.82 19.56 -28.45
C GLU A 112 -2.17 19.50 -27.71
N LEU A 113 -3.04 18.55 -28.05
CA LEU A 113 -4.32 18.28 -27.39
C LEU A 113 -4.18 17.69 -25.96
N LEU A 114 -3.07 17.01 -25.66
CA LEU A 114 -2.75 16.49 -24.31
C LEU A 114 -1.89 17.46 -23.48
N HIS A 115 -1.14 18.36 -24.14
CA HIS A 115 -0.30 19.38 -23.48
C HIS A 115 -0.99 20.73 -23.29
N SER A 116 -1.98 21.11 -24.12
CA SER A 116 -2.67 22.41 -24.10
C SER A 116 -3.39 22.77 -22.79
N LYS A 117 -3.45 21.85 -21.81
CA LYS A 117 -4.01 22.10 -20.48
C LYS A 117 -3.07 21.79 -19.32
N ASP A 118 -1.78 21.50 -19.56
CA ASP A 118 -0.81 21.05 -18.53
C ASP A 118 -1.29 19.88 -17.64
N MET A 119 -2.35 19.20 -18.09
CA MET A 119 -3.06 18.21 -17.29
C MET A 119 -2.23 16.93 -17.20
N LEU A 120 -1.68 16.45 -18.32
CA LEU A 120 -0.90 15.22 -18.36
C LEU A 120 0.38 15.32 -17.49
N PRO A 121 1.19 16.40 -17.58
CA PRO A 121 2.33 16.59 -16.68
C PRO A 121 1.91 16.79 -15.22
N PHE A 122 0.78 17.43 -14.95
CA PHE A 122 0.25 17.59 -13.59
C PHE A 122 -0.14 16.24 -12.98
N LEU A 123 -0.95 15.44 -13.69
CA LEU A 123 -1.37 14.11 -13.24
C LEU A 123 -0.16 13.21 -13.01
N TYR A 124 0.85 13.27 -13.88
CA TYR A 124 2.06 12.47 -13.70
C TYR A 124 2.85 12.90 -12.45
N ASN A 125 3.21 14.18 -12.33
CA ASN A 125 4.07 14.65 -11.24
C ASN A 125 3.39 14.68 -9.86
N LYS A 126 2.07 14.93 -9.82
CA LYS A 126 1.31 15.01 -8.57
C LYS A 126 0.69 13.67 -8.17
N LEU A 127 0.18 12.89 -9.12
CA LEU A 127 -0.49 11.62 -8.81
C LEU A 127 0.42 10.44 -9.10
N ALA A 128 0.88 10.23 -10.33
CA ALA A 128 1.61 9.00 -10.70
C ALA A 128 2.89 8.82 -9.88
N VAL A 129 3.68 9.88 -9.70
CA VAL A 129 4.90 9.84 -8.87
C VAL A 129 4.57 9.56 -7.39
N SER A 130 3.54 10.21 -6.85
CA SER A 130 3.16 10.04 -5.45
C SER A 130 2.57 8.65 -5.18
N VAL A 131 1.71 8.17 -6.08
CA VAL A 131 1.13 6.82 -6.03
C VAL A 131 2.21 5.75 -6.23
N GLY A 132 3.16 5.97 -7.14
CA GLY A 132 4.28 5.05 -7.37
C GLY A 132 5.17 4.87 -6.15
N LEU A 133 5.32 5.89 -5.31
CA LEU A 133 6.10 5.83 -4.06
C LEU A 133 5.28 5.31 -2.88
N ILE A 134 4.01 5.70 -2.75
CA ILE A 134 3.17 5.29 -1.62
C ILE A 134 2.79 3.81 -1.69
N VAL A 135 2.64 3.22 -2.89
CA VAL A 135 2.20 1.82 -3.02
C VAL A 135 3.22 0.84 -2.41
N PRO A 136 4.53 0.88 -2.75
CA PRO A 136 5.52 -0.01 -2.13
C PRO A 136 5.71 0.23 -0.64
N ILE A 137 5.78 1.50 -0.22
CA ILE A 137 6.01 1.86 1.18
C ILE A 137 4.78 1.47 2.02
N GLY A 138 3.59 1.81 1.53
CA GLY A 138 2.32 1.45 2.15
C GLY A 138 2.11 -0.06 2.24
N ALA A 139 2.55 -0.83 1.24
CA ALA A 139 2.46 -2.29 1.27
C ALA A 139 3.24 -2.91 2.44
N VAL A 140 4.41 -2.37 2.81
CA VAL A 140 5.19 -2.85 3.96
C VAL A 140 4.40 -2.67 5.25
N PHE A 141 3.85 -1.48 5.50
CA PHE A 141 3.07 -1.19 6.70
C PHE A 141 1.70 -1.90 6.71
N LEU A 142 1.08 -2.05 5.52
CA LEU A 142 -0.17 -2.79 5.37
C LEU A 142 0.06 -4.28 5.70
N ALA A 143 1.17 -4.86 5.25
CA ALA A 143 1.53 -6.22 5.61
C ALA A 143 1.68 -6.39 7.13
N LEU A 144 2.22 -5.40 7.86
CA LEU A 144 2.24 -5.44 9.34
C LEU A 144 0.82 -5.45 9.92
N LEU A 145 -0.10 -4.65 9.35
CA LEU A 145 -1.47 -4.56 9.83
C LEU A 145 -2.26 -5.87 9.60
N VAL A 146 -2.08 -6.48 8.43
CA VAL A 146 -2.78 -7.71 8.03
C VAL A 146 -2.15 -8.95 8.68
N SER A 147 -0.82 -9.05 8.64
CA SER A 147 -0.12 -10.30 8.96
C SER A 147 0.02 -10.57 10.46
N TYR A 148 -0.04 -9.56 11.32
CA TYR A 148 0.06 -9.75 12.77
C TYR A 148 -1.31 -9.91 13.46
N GLY A 149 -2.39 -10.14 12.71
CA GLY A 149 -3.64 -10.66 13.27
C GLY A 149 -4.59 -9.63 13.89
N LEU A 150 -4.33 -8.32 13.79
CA LEU A 150 -5.30 -7.32 14.26
C LEU A 150 -6.59 -7.35 13.44
N LEU A 151 -6.50 -7.54 12.11
CA LEU A 151 -7.69 -7.71 11.27
C LEU A 151 -8.49 -8.97 11.65
N GLU A 152 -7.81 -10.01 12.12
CA GLU A 152 -8.42 -11.25 12.61
C GLU A 152 -9.09 -11.02 13.98
N LEU A 153 -8.45 -10.31 14.91
CA LEU A 153 -9.02 -9.93 16.20
C LEU A 153 -10.27 -9.05 16.04
N VAL A 154 -10.22 -8.03 15.17
CA VAL A 154 -11.36 -7.17 14.86
C VAL A 154 -12.48 -7.96 14.17
N GLY A 155 -12.12 -8.92 13.32
CA GLY A 155 -13.06 -9.85 12.69
C GLY A 155 -13.81 -10.71 13.70
N VAL A 156 -13.09 -11.34 14.64
CA VAL A 156 -13.67 -12.16 15.71
C VAL A 156 -14.54 -11.31 16.65
N LEU A 157 -14.10 -10.10 16.99
CA LEU A 157 -14.88 -9.16 17.81
C LEU A 157 -16.19 -8.74 17.11
N ARG A 158 -16.15 -8.41 15.81
CA ARG A 158 -17.36 -8.08 15.05
C ARG A 158 -18.29 -9.28 14.91
N LEU A 159 -17.76 -10.47 14.65
CA LEU A 159 -18.56 -11.68 14.53
C LEU A 159 -19.25 -12.04 15.85
N CYS A 160 -18.52 -11.98 16.97
CA CYS A 160 -19.08 -12.21 18.30
C CYS A 160 -20.15 -11.17 18.66
N CYS A 161 -19.91 -9.89 18.35
CA CYS A 161 -20.88 -8.82 18.57
C CYS A 161 -22.16 -9.03 17.73
N LEU A 162 -22.03 -9.44 16.47
CA LEU A 162 -23.18 -9.67 15.58
C LEU A 162 -24.04 -10.85 16.06
N ILE A 163 -23.41 -11.96 16.48
CA ILE A 163 -24.11 -13.09 17.10
C ILE A 163 -24.83 -12.65 18.39
N ARG A 164 -24.16 -11.86 19.23
CA ARG A 164 -24.75 -11.33 20.47
C ARG A 164 -25.93 -10.38 20.21
N LEU A 165 -25.89 -9.60 19.13
CA LEU A 165 -27.01 -8.72 18.76
C LEU A 165 -28.20 -9.50 18.20
N GLU A 166 -27.96 -10.59 17.47
CA GLU A 166 -29.02 -11.49 17.01
C GLU A 166 -29.70 -12.21 18.19
N ASP A 167 -28.92 -12.67 19.18
CA ASP A 167 -29.44 -13.24 20.43
C ASP A 167 -30.19 -12.23 21.33
N MET A 168 -29.97 -10.92 21.16
CA MET A 168 -30.65 -9.87 21.95
C MET A 168 -31.89 -9.31 21.24
N ALA A 169 -32.03 -9.57 19.94
CA ALA A 169 -33.16 -9.12 19.12
C ALA A 169 -34.25 -10.20 18.95
N ALA A 170 -33.97 -11.44 19.35
CA ALA A 170 -34.91 -12.57 19.44
C ALA A 170 -35.50 -12.69 20.86
#